data_AF-A0ABD2YT42-F1
#
_entry.id   AF-A0ABD2YT42-F1
#
_cell.length_a   1.000
_cell.length_b   1.000
_cell.length_c   1.000
_cell.angle_alpha   90.00
_cell.angle_beta   90.00
_cell.angle_gamma   90.00
#
_symmetry.space_group_name_H-M   'P 1'
#
loop_
_entity.id
_entity.type
_entity.pdbx_description
1 polymer ?
#
loop_
_entity_poly.entity_id
_entity_poly.type
_entity_poly.pdbx_seq_one_letter_code
_entity_poly.pdbx_strand_id
1 'polypeptide(L)'
;MFFPQFQSIFSQPPSPQTLLKSLEQHMANFFWEEEDGSMKRHWKWWHALCRLTSKNGLGLQNLEDVVSAFSIKLWWNYFTSSSLWAVFMYQKYSLNGNAPNPSPSWTRMQKIRELALKNIQKLIRNGESSFWHEKWSCLGVLSERKGIYHNATIKVKDLYSNKAGWNLKVVHDDILVGEVTGIRGTKILEL
;
A
#
# COMPACT_ATOMS: atom_id res chain seq x y z
N MET A 1 -37.85 20.67 35.91
CA MET A 1 -36.72 21.36 35.26
C MET A 1 -35.67 20.30 34.95
N PHE A 2 -35.60 19.82 33.72
CA PHE A 2 -34.59 18.86 33.26
C PHE A 2 -33.97 19.45 31.99
N PHE A 3 -32.69 19.79 32.04
CA PHE A 3 -31.92 20.27 30.90
C PHE A 3 -31.52 19.08 30.01
N PRO A 4 -31.90 19.02 28.72
CA PRO A 4 -31.35 18.03 27.79
C PRO A 4 -30.36 18.73 26.86
N GLN A 5 -29.08 18.84 27.24
CA GLN A 5 -28.07 19.52 26.38
C GLN A 5 -26.76 18.75 26.18
N PHE A 6 -26.63 17.51 26.65
CA PHE A 6 -25.34 16.79 26.61
C PHE A 6 -25.37 15.40 25.95
N GLN A 7 -26.25 15.17 24.96
CA GLN A 7 -26.24 13.91 24.19
C GLN A 7 -25.62 13.96 22.79
N SER A 8 -25.09 15.09 22.29
CA SER A 8 -24.60 15.15 20.89
C SER A 8 -23.10 14.92 20.68
N ILE A 9 -22.29 14.74 21.74
CA ILE A 9 -20.82 14.68 21.59
C ILE A 9 -20.32 13.31 21.09
N PHE A 10 -21.10 12.24 21.26
CA PHE A 10 -20.74 10.89 20.80
C PHE A 10 -21.60 10.43 19.62
N SER A 11 -21.83 11.32 18.64
CA SER A 11 -22.16 10.83 17.30
C SER A 11 -20.99 9.95 16.84
N GLN A 12 -21.27 8.71 16.44
CA GLN A 12 -20.23 7.84 15.89
C GLN A 12 -19.48 8.63 14.80
N PRO A 13 -18.14 8.60 14.79
CA PRO A 13 -17.39 9.36 13.81
C PRO A 13 -17.91 8.96 12.42
N PRO A 14 -18.31 9.93 11.58
CA PRO A 14 -18.82 9.65 10.25
C PRO A 14 -17.85 8.75 9.50
N SER A 15 -18.41 7.86 8.67
CA SER A 15 -17.58 6.94 7.90
C SER A 15 -16.51 7.72 7.12
N PRO A 16 -15.31 7.15 6.90
CA PRO A 16 -14.26 7.84 6.15
C PRO A 16 -14.72 8.33 4.78
N GLN A 17 -15.63 7.60 4.12
CA GLN A 17 -16.20 8.00 2.83
C GLN A 17 -17.13 9.21 2.95
N THR A 18 -17.95 9.28 4.01
CA THR A 18 -18.82 10.43 4.26
C THR A 18 -17.99 11.69 4.52
N LEU A 19 -16.91 11.56 5.29
CA LEU A 19 -15.96 12.64 5.55
C LEU A 19 -15.28 13.12 4.27
N LEU A 20 -14.81 12.19 3.44
CA LEU A 20 -14.21 12.53 2.14
C LEU A 20 -15.20 13.30 1.27
N LYS A 21 -16.43 12.80 1.10
CA LYS A 21 -17.46 13.49 0.33
C LYS A 21 -17.78 14.89 0.87
N SER A 22 -17.85 15.03 2.19
CA SER A 22 -18.06 16.33 2.83
C SER A 22 -16.90 17.29 2.53
N LEU A 23 -15.65 16.82 2.63
CA LEU A 23 -14.48 17.63 2.27
C LEU A 23 -14.48 18.02 0.80
N GLU A 24 -14.75 17.08 -0.11
CA GLU A 24 -14.87 17.36 -1.54
C GLU A 24 -15.98 18.38 -1.82
N GLN A 25 -17.10 18.31 -1.10
CA GLN A 25 -18.16 19.29 -1.20
C GLN A 25 -17.72 20.68 -0.74
N HIS A 26 -17.05 20.79 0.41
CA HIS A 26 -16.52 22.08 0.88
C HIS A 26 -15.49 22.65 -0.09
N MET A 27 -14.61 21.81 -0.65
CA MET A 27 -13.64 22.25 -1.65
C MET A 27 -14.32 22.69 -2.95
N ALA A 28 -15.35 21.97 -3.39
CA ALA A 28 -16.12 22.36 -4.57
C ALA A 28 -16.88 23.67 -4.34
N ASN A 29 -17.45 23.86 -3.16
CA ASN A 29 -18.13 25.10 -2.77
C ASN A 29 -17.15 26.26 -2.80
N PHE A 30 -15.95 26.12 -2.21
CA PHE A 30 -14.93 27.16 -2.24
C PHE A 30 -14.62 27.69 -3.65
N PHE A 31 -14.62 26.84 -4.68
CA PHE A 31 -14.39 27.28 -6.06
C PHE A 31 -15.60 27.98 -6.71
N TRP A 32 -16.81 27.71 -6.23
CA TRP A 32 -18.06 28.09 -6.90
C TRP A 32 -19.04 28.87 -6.00
N GLU A 33 -18.59 29.32 -4.83
CA GLU A 33 -19.31 30.17 -3.89
C GLU A 33 -19.12 31.64 -4.28
N GLU A 34 -20.19 32.42 -4.25
CA GLU A 34 -20.16 33.88 -4.43
C GLU A 34 -19.97 34.59 -3.09
N GLU A 35 -19.52 35.84 -3.14
CA GLU A 35 -19.39 36.73 -1.96
C GLU A 35 -20.71 36.86 -1.18
N ASP A 36 -21.84 36.71 -1.87
CA ASP A 36 -23.19 36.86 -1.33
C ASP A 36 -23.73 35.55 -0.69
N GLY A 37 -22.94 34.48 -0.70
CA GLY A 37 -23.34 33.15 -0.20
C GLY A 37 -24.22 32.34 -1.17
N SER A 38 -24.48 32.84 -2.38
CA SER A 38 -25.14 32.09 -3.45
C SER A 38 -24.20 31.04 -4.06
N MET A 39 -24.66 29.79 -4.14
CA MET A 39 -23.96 28.72 -4.86
C MET A 39 -24.16 28.86 -6.38
N LYS A 40 -23.07 28.96 -7.14
CA LYS A 40 -23.14 28.77 -8.60
C LYS A 40 -23.45 27.31 -8.93
N ARG A 41 -24.16 27.09 -10.04
CA ARG A 41 -24.30 25.75 -10.65
C ARG A 41 -22.90 25.15 -10.81
N HIS A 42 -22.65 23.95 -10.30
CA HIS A 42 -21.36 23.29 -10.52
C HIS A 42 -21.15 23.03 -12.02
N TRP A 43 -20.18 23.71 -12.63
CA TRP A 43 -19.89 23.61 -14.07
C TRP A 43 -19.13 22.33 -14.43
N LYS A 44 -18.48 21.71 -13.44
CA LYS A 44 -17.68 20.50 -13.64
C LYS A 44 -17.69 19.62 -12.39
N TRP A 45 -17.80 18.32 -12.61
CA TRP A 45 -17.71 17.32 -11.54
C TRP A 45 -16.33 17.33 -10.89
N TRP A 46 -16.25 17.16 -9.56
CA TRP A 46 -15.01 17.26 -8.78
C TRP A 46 -13.87 16.41 -9.35
N HIS A 47 -14.17 15.15 -9.70
CA HIS A 47 -13.20 14.21 -10.28
C HIS A 47 -12.65 14.65 -11.65
N ALA A 48 -13.35 15.53 -12.37
CA ALA A 48 -12.88 16.13 -13.61
C ALA A 48 -11.92 17.30 -13.37
N LEU A 49 -12.04 17.98 -12.23
CA LEU A 49 -11.07 19.00 -11.78
C LEU A 49 -9.76 18.34 -11.32
N CYS A 50 -9.82 17.13 -10.76
CA CYS A 50 -8.64 16.38 -10.34
C CYS A 50 -7.78 15.82 -11.50
N ARG A 51 -8.23 15.95 -12.75
CA ARG A 51 -7.43 15.52 -13.90
C ARG A 51 -6.24 16.47 -14.12
N LEU A 52 -5.20 15.97 -14.77
CA LEU A 52 -4.07 16.78 -15.21
C LEU A 52 -4.54 17.98 -16.06
N THR A 53 -3.82 19.09 -15.98
CA THR A 53 -4.07 20.30 -16.80
C THR A 53 -4.03 19.99 -18.30
N SER A 54 -3.13 19.09 -18.72
CA SER A 54 -3.05 18.56 -20.09
C SER A 54 -4.30 17.78 -20.54
N LYS A 55 -5.11 17.31 -19.60
CA LYS A 55 -6.38 16.60 -19.85
C LYS A 55 -7.60 17.46 -19.47
N ASN A 56 -7.48 18.79 -19.58
CA ASN A 56 -8.52 19.76 -19.26
C ASN A 56 -8.99 19.73 -17.79
N GLY A 57 -8.15 19.28 -16.85
CA GLY A 57 -8.42 19.43 -15.41
C GLY A 57 -7.65 20.60 -14.79
N LEU A 58 -7.73 20.75 -13.47
CA LEU A 58 -6.98 21.74 -12.69
C LEU A 58 -5.72 21.14 -12.04
N GLY A 59 -5.48 19.83 -12.18
CA GLY A 59 -4.36 19.15 -11.54
C GLY A 59 -4.52 18.97 -10.03
N LEU A 60 -5.73 19.16 -9.49
CA LEU A 60 -6.01 18.88 -8.08
C LEU A 60 -5.84 17.39 -7.79
N GLN A 61 -5.42 17.02 -6.58
CA GLN A 61 -5.35 15.61 -6.20
C GLN A 61 -6.74 15.13 -5.76
N ASN A 62 -7.15 13.95 -6.25
CA ASN A 62 -8.34 13.29 -5.72
C ASN A 62 -8.05 12.82 -4.29
N LEU A 63 -8.94 13.15 -3.34
CA LEU A 63 -8.76 12.77 -1.95
C LEU A 63 -8.81 11.26 -1.72
N GLU A 64 -9.57 10.52 -2.53
CA GLU A 64 -9.57 9.05 -2.49
C GLU A 64 -8.19 8.48 -2.86
N ASP A 65 -7.53 9.05 -3.87
CA ASP A 65 -6.18 8.67 -4.28
C ASP A 65 -5.16 9.01 -3.18
N VAL A 66 -5.29 10.18 -2.56
CA VAL A 66 -4.45 10.60 -1.42
C VAL A 66 -4.61 9.64 -0.25
N VAL A 67 -5.84 9.28 0.12
CA VAL A 67 -6.13 8.30 1.17
C VAL A 67 -5.54 6.94 0.83
N SER A 68 -5.62 6.52 -0.43
CA SER A 68 -5.04 5.26 -0.91
C SER A 68 -3.51 5.28 -0.80
N ALA A 69 -2.86 6.36 -1.25
CA ALA A 69 -1.41 6.56 -1.15
C ALA A 69 -0.92 6.52 0.31
N PHE A 70 -1.61 7.20 1.23
CA PHE A 70 -1.29 7.12 2.67
C PHE A 70 -1.50 5.72 3.24
N SER A 71 -2.47 4.96 2.74
CA SER A 71 -2.69 3.58 3.15
C SER A 71 -1.53 2.68 2.71
N ILE A 72 -1.01 2.87 1.49
CA ILE A 72 0.19 2.18 0.98
C ILE A 72 1.41 2.56 1.83
N LYS A 73 1.59 3.85 2.15
CA LYS A 73 2.67 4.30 3.03
C LYS A 73 2.58 3.67 4.42
N LEU A 74 1.37 3.57 4.98
CA LEU A 74 1.14 2.92 6.26
C LEU A 74 1.44 1.41 6.20
N TRP A 75 1.06 0.75 5.10
CA TRP A 75 1.40 -0.65 4.82
C TRP A 75 2.91 -0.87 4.72
N TRP A 76 3.62 0.02 4.03
CA TRP A 76 5.08 -0.01 3.96
C TRP A 76 5.72 0.13 5.34
N ASN A 77 5.32 1.14 6.11
CA ASN A 77 5.82 1.38 7.46
C ASN A 77 5.57 0.20 8.40
N TYR A 78 4.45 -0.51 8.25
CA TYR A 78 4.17 -1.72 9.02
C TYR A 78 5.27 -2.79 8.86
N PHE A 79 5.88 -2.91 7.68
CA PHE A 79 6.95 -3.89 7.43
C PHE A 79 8.36 -3.34 7.64
N THR A 80 8.59 -2.05 7.43
CA THR A 80 9.94 -1.49 7.38
C THR A 80 10.32 -0.66 8.60
N SER A 81 9.34 -0.20 9.38
CA SER A 81 9.58 0.68 10.52
C SER A 81 9.85 -0.13 11.79
N SER A 82 10.77 0.35 12.62
CA SER A 82 10.99 -0.11 13.99
C SER A 82 10.17 0.68 15.03
N SER A 83 9.20 1.49 14.59
CA SER A 83 8.37 2.29 15.48
C SER A 83 7.51 1.40 16.41
N LEU A 84 7.21 1.93 17.61
CA LEU A 84 6.35 1.25 18.58
C LEU A 84 5.02 0.80 17.97
N TRP A 85 4.42 1.64 17.12
CA TRP A 85 3.20 1.31 16.39
C TRP A 85 3.37 0.08 15.48
N ALA A 86 4.48 -0.02 14.73
CA ALA A 86 4.72 -1.14 13.82
C ALA A 86 4.92 -2.45 14.60
N VAL A 87 5.72 -2.40 15.68
CA VAL A 87 5.94 -3.55 16.58
C VAL A 87 4.62 -4.03 17.20
N PHE A 88 3.82 -3.11 17.74
CA PHE A 88 2.52 -3.42 18.31
C PHE A 88 1.56 -4.04 17.29
N MET A 89 1.46 -3.44 16.10
CA MET A 89 0.59 -3.95 15.04
C MET A 89 1.02 -5.34 14.59
N TYR A 90 2.34 -5.58 14.44
CA TYR A 90 2.88 -6.88 14.07
C TYR A 90 2.54 -7.94 15.12
N GLN A 91 2.77 -7.65 16.40
CA GLN A 91 2.41 -8.57 17.48
C GLN A 91 0.91 -8.86 17.53
N LYS A 92 0.08 -7.83 17.34
CA LYS A 92 -1.38 -7.95 17.41
C LYS A 92 -1.97 -8.76 16.25
N TYR A 93 -1.47 -8.56 15.02
CA TYR A 93 -2.11 -9.07 13.81
C TYR A 93 -1.35 -10.19 13.08
N SER A 94 -0.02 -10.26 13.19
CA SER A 94 0.78 -11.32 12.54
C SER A 94 0.89 -12.59 13.38
N LEU A 95 0.89 -12.51 14.71
CA LEU A 95 0.99 -13.69 15.59
C LEU A 95 -0.37 -14.34 15.85
N ASN A 96 -1.43 -13.54 16.03
CA ASN A 96 -2.76 -14.01 16.43
C ASN A 96 -3.73 -14.03 15.25
N GLY A 97 -3.27 -14.48 14.08
CA GLY A 97 -3.98 -14.44 12.79
C GLY A 97 -5.50 -14.42 12.91
N ASN A 98 -6.08 -13.24 12.66
CA ASN A 98 -7.48 -12.84 12.85
C ASN A 98 -7.84 -12.37 14.27
N ALA A 99 -7.54 -11.10 14.55
CA ALA A 99 -8.13 -10.42 15.69
C ALA A 99 -9.65 -10.29 15.49
N PRO A 100 -10.50 -10.69 16.46
CA PRO A 100 -11.95 -10.66 16.32
C PRO A 100 -12.52 -9.25 16.08
N ASN A 101 -11.77 -8.22 16.48
CA ASN A 101 -12.11 -6.81 16.25
C ASN A 101 -10.91 -6.09 15.62
N PRO A 102 -10.77 -6.11 14.28
CA PRO A 102 -9.69 -5.40 13.60
C PRO A 102 -9.84 -3.89 13.79
N SER A 103 -8.72 -3.21 14.03
CA SER A 103 -8.73 -1.76 14.17
C SER A 103 -9.09 -1.11 12.82
N PRO A 104 -9.69 0.09 12.80
CA PRO A 104 -9.98 0.79 11.54
C PRO A 104 -8.73 0.94 10.64
N SER A 105 -7.56 1.18 11.24
CA SER A 105 -6.28 1.25 10.54
C SER A 105 -5.88 -0.08 9.91
N TRP A 106 -6.06 -1.20 10.62
CA TRP A 106 -5.80 -2.54 10.07
C TRP A 106 -6.77 -2.85 8.92
N THR A 107 -8.06 -2.61 9.10
CA THR A 107 -9.06 -2.82 8.04
C THR A 107 -8.75 -1.98 6.80
N ARG A 108 -8.35 -0.71 6.97
CA ARG A 108 -7.91 0.17 5.88
C ARG A 108 -6.68 -0.38 5.16
N MET A 109 -5.69 -0.87 5.91
CA MET A 109 -4.50 -1.52 5.38
C MET A 109 -4.82 -2.79 4.58
N GLN A 110 -5.69 -3.65 5.11
CA GLN A 110 -6.08 -4.90 4.44
C GLN A 110 -6.79 -4.63 3.10
N LYS A 111 -7.60 -3.56 3.01
CA LYS A 111 -8.26 -3.16 1.75
C LYS A 111 -7.27 -2.76 0.66
N ILE A 112 -6.14 -2.13 1.01
CA ILE A 112 -5.14 -1.69 0.03
C ILE A 112 -4.04 -2.73 -0.20
N ARG A 113 -4.03 -3.83 0.56
CA ARG A 113 -2.96 -4.84 0.57
C ARG A 113 -2.56 -5.29 -0.83
N GLU A 114 -3.50 -5.71 -1.66
CA GLU A 114 -3.21 -6.23 -3.00
C GLU A 114 -2.53 -5.18 -3.88
N LEU A 115 -3.03 -3.94 -3.84
CA LEU A 115 -2.44 -2.82 -4.58
C LEU A 115 -1.06 -2.46 -4.02
N ALA A 116 -0.89 -2.48 -2.70
CA ALA A 116 0.40 -2.24 -2.06
C ALA A 116 1.42 -3.31 -2.45
N LEU A 117 1.07 -4.60 -2.35
CA LEU A 117 1.96 -5.72 -2.70
C LEU A 117 2.33 -5.73 -4.19
N LYS A 118 1.42 -5.31 -5.08
CA LYS A 118 1.72 -5.17 -6.51
C LYS A 118 2.77 -4.09 -6.81
N ASN A 119 2.79 -3.02 -6.02
CA ASN A 119 3.62 -1.83 -6.28
C ASN A 119 4.82 -1.67 -5.34
N ILE A 120 4.89 -2.46 -4.28
CA ILE A 120 5.97 -2.45 -3.30
C ILE A 120 6.92 -3.62 -3.60
N GLN A 121 8.20 -3.31 -3.74
CA GLN A 121 9.27 -4.30 -3.83
C GLN A 121 10.16 -4.19 -2.60
N LYS A 122 10.45 -5.33 -1.97
CA LYS A 122 11.40 -5.38 -0.87
C LYS A 122 12.81 -5.37 -1.45
N LEU A 123 13.55 -4.29 -1.22
CA LEU A 123 14.97 -4.22 -1.54
C LEU A 123 15.73 -5.14 -0.58
N ILE A 124 16.46 -6.11 -1.15
CA ILE A 124 17.31 -7.02 -0.38
C ILE A 124 18.60 -6.30 -0.06
N ARG A 125 18.93 -6.21 1.23
CA ARG A 125 20.24 -5.73 1.65
C ARG A 125 21.22 -6.90 1.62
N ASN A 126 22.27 -6.79 0.81
CA ASN A 126 23.43 -7.69 0.75
C ASN A 126 23.14 -9.15 0.32
N GLY A 127 21.97 -9.44 -0.26
CA GLY A 127 21.65 -10.76 -0.81
C GLY A 127 21.69 -11.92 0.20
N GLU A 128 21.67 -11.65 1.51
CA GLU A 128 21.71 -12.67 2.56
C GLU A 128 20.38 -13.45 2.70
N SER A 129 19.32 -12.92 2.09
CA SER A 129 18.02 -13.58 2.03
C SER A 129 18.08 -14.90 1.28
N SER A 130 17.36 -15.89 1.81
CA SER A 130 17.19 -17.20 1.20
C SER A 130 16.47 -17.08 -0.15
N PHE A 131 17.03 -17.64 -1.22
CA PHE A 131 16.47 -17.52 -2.57
C PHE A 131 15.09 -18.18 -2.70
N TRP A 132 14.83 -19.24 -1.94
CA TRP A 132 13.59 -20.00 -2.07
C TRP A 132 12.51 -19.62 -1.06
N HIS A 133 12.93 -19.38 0.18
CA HIS A 133 12.04 -19.33 1.34
C HIS A 133 11.69 -17.91 1.80
N GLU A 134 12.36 -16.89 1.27
CA GLU A 134 12.12 -15.49 1.64
C GLU A 134 11.42 -14.71 0.52
N LYS A 135 10.59 -13.73 0.91
CA LYS A 135 9.86 -12.84 0.00
C LYS A 135 10.77 -11.73 -0.51
N TRP A 136 11.73 -12.10 -1.33
CA TRP A 136 12.71 -11.17 -1.91
C TRP A 136 12.38 -10.77 -3.35
N SER A 137 11.62 -11.59 -4.07
CA SER A 137 11.15 -11.30 -5.43
C SER A 137 9.71 -10.76 -5.41
N CYS A 138 9.31 -10.08 -6.49
CA CYS A 138 7.92 -9.66 -6.71
C CYS A 138 6.94 -10.85 -6.88
N LEU A 139 7.46 -12.07 -6.96
CA LEU A 139 6.70 -13.30 -7.10
C LEU A 139 6.32 -13.91 -5.73
N GLY A 140 6.75 -13.31 -4.63
CA GLY A 140 6.54 -13.85 -3.29
C GLY A 140 7.56 -14.93 -2.95
N VAL A 141 7.17 -15.92 -2.13
CA VAL A 141 8.03 -17.06 -1.79
C VAL A 141 8.05 -18.02 -2.97
N LEU A 142 9.23 -18.28 -3.53
CA LEU A 142 9.37 -19.15 -4.69
C LEU A 142 9.10 -20.63 -4.34
N SER A 143 9.41 -21.06 -3.12
CA SER A 143 9.17 -22.43 -2.65
C SER A 143 7.70 -22.80 -2.49
N GLU A 144 6.79 -21.84 -2.36
CA GLU A 144 5.35 -22.12 -2.25
C GLU A 144 4.73 -22.44 -3.62
N ARG A 145 5.43 -22.16 -4.73
CA ARG A 145 4.92 -22.31 -6.10
C ARG A 145 5.25 -23.67 -6.72
N LYS A 146 6.31 -24.33 -6.27
CA LYS A 146 6.62 -25.73 -6.59
C LYS A 146 6.63 -26.54 -5.30
N GLY A 147 5.87 -27.64 -5.27
CA GLY A 147 5.90 -28.61 -4.16
C GLY A 147 7.19 -29.42 -4.06
N ILE A 148 8.34 -28.82 -4.40
CA ILE A 148 9.67 -29.42 -4.37
C ILE A 148 10.43 -28.82 -3.19
N TYR A 149 11.10 -29.67 -2.42
CA TYR A 149 12.00 -29.22 -1.37
C TYR A 149 13.21 -28.53 -2.01
N HIS A 150 13.25 -27.21 -1.94
CA HIS A 150 14.36 -26.43 -2.44
C HIS A 150 15.45 -26.28 -1.39
N ASN A 151 16.71 -26.25 -1.81
CA ASN A 151 17.83 -26.13 -0.91
C ASN A 151 17.80 -24.75 -0.20
N ALA A 152 17.58 -24.76 1.12
CA ALA A 152 17.51 -23.55 1.94
C ALA A 152 18.85 -22.81 2.06
N THR A 153 19.96 -23.44 1.68
CA THR A 153 21.31 -22.85 1.77
C THR A 153 21.57 -21.81 0.69
N ILE A 154 20.84 -21.83 -0.42
CA ILE A 154 21.08 -20.91 -1.54
C ILE A 154 20.59 -19.50 -1.18
N LYS A 155 21.52 -18.54 -1.14
CA LYS A 155 21.22 -17.14 -0.90
C LYS A 155 21.15 -16.36 -2.19
N VAL A 156 20.47 -15.22 -2.14
CA VAL A 156 20.33 -14.34 -3.32
C VAL A 156 21.69 -13.83 -3.81
N LYS A 157 22.64 -13.54 -2.90
CA LYS A 157 24.01 -13.13 -3.26
C LYS A 157 24.79 -14.19 -4.02
N ASP A 158 24.46 -15.46 -3.85
CA ASP A 158 25.15 -16.56 -4.55
C ASP A 158 24.74 -16.61 -6.03
N LEU A 159 23.56 -16.08 -6.35
CA LEU A 159 22.95 -16.09 -7.68
C LEU A 159 22.93 -14.72 -8.35
N TYR A 160 23.24 -13.63 -7.63
CA TYR A 160 23.23 -12.28 -8.16
C TYR A 160 24.59 -11.61 -7.97
N SER A 161 25.13 -11.03 -9.05
CA SER A 161 26.31 -10.19 -9.01
C SER A 161 26.06 -8.85 -9.70
N ASN A 162 26.44 -7.73 -9.07
CA ASN A 162 26.20 -6.38 -9.60
C ASN A 162 26.83 -6.15 -11.00
N LYS A 163 27.93 -6.85 -11.32
CA LYS A 163 28.62 -6.74 -12.62
C LYS A 163 28.10 -7.68 -13.70
N ALA A 164 27.59 -8.85 -13.32
CA ALA A 164 27.21 -9.94 -14.24
C ALA A 164 25.69 -10.21 -14.30
N GLY A 165 24.91 -9.59 -13.42
CA GLY A 165 23.48 -9.83 -13.27
C GLY A 165 23.17 -11.17 -12.59
N TRP A 166 21.98 -11.71 -12.89
CA TRP A 166 21.49 -12.97 -12.33
C TRP A 166 22.09 -14.19 -13.03
N ASN A 167 22.79 -15.04 -12.28
CA ASN A 167 23.27 -16.34 -12.73
C ASN A 167 22.27 -17.45 -12.35
N LEU A 168 21.20 -17.58 -13.13
CA LEU A 168 20.14 -18.58 -12.90
C LEU A 168 20.45 -19.94 -13.50
N LYS A 169 21.66 -20.18 -14.06
CA LYS A 169 22.00 -21.48 -14.67
C LYS A 169 21.93 -22.63 -13.66
N VAL A 170 22.29 -22.34 -12.40
CA VAL A 170 22.27 -23.29 -11.29
C VAL A 170 20.84 -23.70 -10.91
N VAL A 171 19.86 -22.88 -11.25
CA VAL A 171 18.47 -22.98 -10.77
C VAL A 171 17.47 -23.04 -11.93
N HIS A 172 17.98 -23.23 -13.15
CA HIS A 172 17.21 -23.10 -14.37
C HIS A 172 16.07 -24.13 -14.46
N ASP A 173 16.31 -25.35 -13.98
CA ASP A 173 15.34 -26.44 -14.01
C ASP A 173 14.24 -26.28 -12.94
N ASP A 174 14.55 -25.51 -11.90
CA ASP A 174 13.64 -25.27 -10.78
C ASP A 174 12.74 -24.05 -11.00
N ILE A 175 13.10 -23.11 -11.89
CA ILE A 175 12.37 -21.85 -12.13
C ILE A 175 11.47 -21.97 -13.38
N LEU A 176 10.23 -21.48 -13.31
CA LEU A 176 9.36 -21.43 -14.50
C LEU A 176 9.84 -20.35 -15.48
N VAL A 177 9.71 -20.58 -16.78
CA VAL A 177 10.17 -19.64 -17.83
C VAL A 177 9.59 -18.22 -17.65
N GLY A 178 8.35 -18.11 -17.15
CA GLY A 178 7.71 -16.83 -16.83
C GLY A 178 8.19 -16.14 -15.55
N GLU A 179 8.91 -16.83 -14.67
CA GLU A 179 9.45 -16.29 -13.42
C GLU A 179 10.83 -15.67 -13.62
N VAL A 180 11.58 -16.13 -14.61
CA VAL A 180 12.91 -15.62 -14.97
C VAL A 180 12.87 -14.12 -15.27
N THR A 181 11.82 -13.64 -15.94
CA THR A 181 11.64 -12.22 -16.26
C THR A 181 11.34 -11.40 -15.00
N GLY A 182 10.54 -11.93 -14.07
CA GLY A 182 10.25 -11.30 -12.77
C GLY A 182 11.48 -11.23 -11.86
N ILE A 183 12.28 -12.29 -11.81
CA ILE A 183 13.54 -12.35 -11.07
C ILE A 183 14.52 -11.33 -11.63
N ARG A 184 14.73 -11.31 -12.96
CA ARG A 184 15.64 -10.35 -13.61
C ARG A 184 15.22 -8.89 -13.45
N GLY A 185 13.93 -8.62 -13.30
CA GLY A 185 13.41 -7.28 -13.03
C GLY A 185 13.63 -6.77 -11.61
N THR A 186 14.06 -7.64 -10.68
CA THR A 186 14.29 -7.27 -9.27
C THR A 186 15.63 -6.56 -9.15
N LYS A 187 15.62 -5.27 -8.76
CA LYS A 187 16.84 -4.51 -8.47
C LYS A 187 17.36 -4.87 -7.08
N ILE A 188 18.61 -5.31 -7.01
CA ILE A 188 19.32 -5.56 -5.75
C ILE A 188 20.36 -4.46 -5.59
N LEU A 189 20.29 -3.73 -4.47
CA LEU A 189 21.27 -2.72 -4.10
C LEU A 189 22.21 -3.32 -3.05
N GLU A 190 23.48 -3.46 -3.40
CA GLU A 190 24.55 -3.71 -2.43
C GLU A 190 24.98 -2.37 -1.82
N LEU A 191 25.07 -2.31 -0.49
CA LEU A 191 25.66 -1.18 0.24
C LEU A 191 27.14 -1.46 0.50
#